data_AF-A0A2B8A8N8-F1
#
_entry.id   AF-A0A2B8A8N8-F1
#
_cell.length_a   1.000
_cell.length_b   1.000
_cell.length_c   1.000
_cell.angle_alpha   90.00
_cell.angle_beta   90.00
_cell.angle_gamma   90.00
#
_symmetry.space_group_name_H-M   'P 1'
#
loop_
_entity.id
_entity.type
_entity.pdbx_description
1 polymer ?
#
loop_
_entity_poly.entity_id
_entity_poly.type
_entity_poly.pdbx_seq_one_letter_code
_entity_poly.pdbx_strand_id
1 'polypeptide(L)'
;MNDVITLIGQLRDGDEAAFEKIYKLYFARVFHFAKIIVKNEDLASDVVQEVFVKVWNNRRLIDVRRSFEALLFSMTKNRAIGVLQEASRHKHILEKIVKSATLADRTSQPELL
;
A
#
# COMPACT_ATOMS: atom_id res chain seq x y z
N MET A 1 14.16 -26.13 10.36
CA MET A 1 13.35 -25.12 9.64
C MET A 1 12.11 -24.89 10.50
N ASN A 2 11.87 -23.69 11.03
CA ASN A 2 10.69 -23.43 11.86
C ASN A 2 9.46 -23.42 10.96
N ASP A 3 8.37 -24.04 11.41
CA ASP A 3 7.09 -23.98 10.72
C ASP A 3 6.49 -22.56 10.81
N VAL A 4 5.65 -22.23 9.84
CA VAL A 4 5.04 -20.89 9.72
C VAL A 4 4.19 -20.55 10.95
N ILE A 5 3.51 -21.53 11.54
CA ILE A 5 2.66 -21.31 12.72
C ILE A 5 3.51 -20.89 13.91
N THR A 6 4.63 -21.58 14.17
CA THR A 6 5.59 -21.18 15.20
C THR A 6 6.16 -19.78 14.96
N LEU A 7 6.52 -19.44 13.70
CA LEU A 7 7.00 -18.09 13.39
C LEU A 7 5.95 -17.01 13.68
N ILE A 8 4.68 -17.29 13.37
CA ILE A 8 3.58 -16.35 13.68
C ILE A 8 3.40 -16.24 15.20
N GLY A 9 3.49 -17.34 15.95
CA GLY A 9 3.47 -17.31 17.42
C GLY A 9 4.53 -16.37 17.99
N GLN A 10 5.78 -16.56 17.56
CA GLN A 10 6.92 -15.71 17.97
C GLN A 10 6.73 -14.24 17.56
N LEU A 11 6.23 -14.01 16.34
CA LEU A 11 5.87 -12.66 15.88
C LEU A 11 4.85 -12.00 16.81
N ARG A 12 3.82 -12.73 17.26
CA ARG A 12 2.79 -12.18 18.18
C ARG A 12 3.39 -11.71 19.50
N ASP A 13 4.41 -12.43 19.99
CA ASP A 13 5.14 -12.11 21.21
C ASP A 13 6.13 -10.93 21.02
N GLY A 14 6.35 -10.50 19.77
CA GLY A 14 7.21 -9.38 19.43
C GLY A 14 8.63 -9.76 19.05
N ASP A 15 8.87 -11.02 18.67
CA ASP A 15 10.17 -11.48 18.17
C ASP A 15 10.46 -10.85 16.78
N GLU A 16 11.46 -9.97 16.72
CA GLU A 16 11.92 -9.31 15.50
C GLU A 16 12.55 -10.27 14.50
N ALA A 17 13.26 -11.31 14.97
CA ALA A 17 13.86 -12.31 14.09
C ALA A 17 12.79 -13.19 13.44
N ALA A 18 11.70 -13.47 14.14
CA ALA A 18 10.53 -14.13 13.56
C ALA A 18 9.86 -13.25 12.49
N PHE A 19 9.72 -11.95 12.76
CA PHE A 19 9.21 -10.99 11.77
C PHE A 19 10.08 -10.93 10.52
N GLU A 20 11.41 -10.87 10.66
CA GLU A 20 12.34 -10.84 9.53
C GLU A 20 12.22 -12.10 8.66
N LYS A 21 12.10 -13.28 9.28
CA LYS A 21 11.89 -14.54 8.55
C LYS A 21 10.57 -14.54 7.79
N ILE A 22 9.49 -14.06 8.41
CA ILE A 22 8.19 -13.91 7.76
C ILE A 22 8.27 -12.92 6.60
N TYR A 23 8.91 -11.77 6.80
CA TYR A 23 9.13 -10.79 5.75
C TYR A 23 9.82 -11.42 4.54
N LYS A 24 10.97 -12.08 4.76
CA LYS A 24 11.73 -12.76 3.70
C LYS A 24 10.91 -13.82 2.96
N LEU A 25 10.07 -14.57 3.69
CA LEU A 25 9.24 -15.63 3.10
C LEU A 25 8.14 -15.09 2.17
N TYR A 26 7.54 -13.95 2.52
CA TYR A 26 6.36 -13.43 1.82
C TYR A 26 6.62 -12.21 0.93
N PHE A 27 7.74 -11.50 1.12
CA PHE A 27 8.06 -10.25 0.42
C PHE A 27 7.84 -10.34 -1.09
N ALA A 28 8.49 -11.29 -1.77
CA ALA A 28 8.45 -11.38 -3.22
C ALA A 28 7.02 -11.58 -3.76
N ARG A 29 6.21 -12.38 -3.05
CA ARG A 29 4.83 -12.69 -3.44
C ARG A 29 3.91 -11.48 -3.23
N VAL A 30 4.06 -10.81 -2.09
CA VAL A 30 3.30 -9.60 -1.76
C VAL A 30 3.67 -8.46 -2.71
N PHE A 31 4.96 -8.27 -2.99
CA PHE A 31 5.47 -7.26 -3.92
C PHE A 31 4.97 -7.48 -5.34
N HIS A 32 5.07 -8.71 -5.86
CA HIS A 32 4.59 -9.03 -7.19
C HIS A 32 3.09 -8.79 -7.32
N PHE A 33 2.32 -9.19 -6.31
CA PHE A 33 0.87 -8.96 -6.29
C PHE A 33 0.52 -7.46 -6.22
N ALA A 34 1.20 -6.69 -5.38
CA ALA A 34 1.04 -5.24 -5.34
C ALA A 34 1.35 -4.61 -6.71
N LYS A 35 2.47 -5.01 -7.34
CA LYS A 35 2.91 -4.52 -8.65
C LYS A 35 1.90 -4.81 -9.77
N ILE A 36 1.23 -5.97 -9.75
CA ILE A 36 0.15 -6.28 -10.70
C ILE A 36 -1.00 -5.28 -10.57
N ILE A 37 -1.35 -4.88 -9.34
CA ILE A 37 -2.47 -3.97 -9.07
C ILE A 37 -2.09 -2.53 -9.42
N VAL A 38 -0.98 -2.03 -8.87
CA VAL A 38 -0.60 -0.61 -8.99
C VAL A 38 0.17 -0.29 -10.28
N LYS A 39 0.68 -1.31 -10.98
CA LYS A 39 1.42 -1.21 -12.25
C LYS A 39 2.61 -0.25 -12.21
N ASN A 40 3.19 -0.05 -11.03
CA ASN A 40 4.33 0.81 -10.77
C ASN A 40 5.19 0.17 -9.67
N GLU A 41 6.51 0.21 -9.83
CA GLU A 41 7.44 -0.49 -8.94
C GLU A 41 7.60 0.21 -7.60
N ASP A 42 7.75 1.52 -7.61
CA ASP A 42 7.92 2.34 -6.41
C ASP A 42 6.66 2.26 -5.53
N LEU A 43 5.48 2.42 -6.13
CA LEU A 43 4.21 2.28 -5.43
C LEU A 43 4.01 0.85 -4.89
N ALA A 44 4.50 -0.17 -5.59
CA ALA A 44 4.43 -1.54 -5.09
C ALA A 44 5.32 -1.74 -3.86
N SER A 45 6.53 -1.16 -3.87
CA SER A 45 7.44 -1.14 -2.72
C SER A 45 6.79 -0.48 -1.50
N ASP A 46 6.18 0.68 -1.69
CA ASP A 46 5.50 1.42 -0.62
C ASP A 46 4.32 0.63 -0.03
N VAL A 47 3.51 0.01 -0.90
CA VAL A 47 2.41 -0.87 -0.47
C VAL A 47 2.94 -2.01 0.40
N VAL A 48 4.03 -2.67 -0.01
CA VAL A 48 4.62 -3.78 0.75
C VAL A 48 5.11 -3.31 2.11
N GLN A 49 5.84 -2.19 2.15
CA GLN A 49 6.32 -1.61 3.40
C GLN A 49 5.16 -1.34 4.37
N GLU A 50 4.11 -0.68 3.90
CA GLU A 50 2.95 -0.40 4.73
C GLU A 50 2.21 -1.66 5.22
N VAL A 51 2.10 -2.69 4.37
CA VAL A 51 1.51 -3.98 4.75
C VAL A 51 2.30 -4.60 5.89
N PHE A 52 3.62 -4.69 5.77
CA PHE A 52 4.45 -5.29 6.81
C PHE A 52 4.54 -4.44 8.08
N VAL A 53 4.51 -3.11 7.97
CA VAL A 53 4.35 -2.22 9.14
C VAL A 53 3.01 -2.49 9.85
N LYS A 54 1.92 -2.65 9.10
CA LYS A 54 0.61 -3.01 9.68
C LYS A 54 0.62 -4.39 10.33
N VAL A 55 1.30 -5.37 9.75
CA VAL A 55 1.51 -6.69 10.34
C VAL A 55 2.22 -6.57 11.68
N TRP A 56 3.34 -5.84 11.73
CA TRP A 56 4.08 -5.63 12.98
C TRP A 56 3.22 -4.92 14.03
N ASN A 57 2.59 -3.80 13.68
CA ASN A 57 1.79 -3.02 14.63
C ASN A 57 0.58 -3.79 15.17
N ASN A 58 -0.05 -4.62 14.34
CA ASN A 58 -1.22 -5.42 14.71
C ASN A 58 -0.88 -6.87 15.06
N ARG A 59 0.41 -7.20 15.26
CA ARG A 59 0.88 -8.58 15.39
C ARG A 59 0.09 -9.42 16.40
N ARG A 60 -0.23 -8.85 17.57
CA ARG A 60 -0.97 -9.52 18.64
C ARG A 60 -2.38 -9.98 18.23
N LEU A 61 -3.00 -9.32 17.26
CA LEU A 61 -4.35 -9.59 16.75
C LEU A 61 -4.39 -10.67 15.66
N ILE A 62 -3.23 -11.14 15.18
CA ILE A 62 -3.16 -12.17 14.15
C ILE A 62 -3.66 -13.50 14.73
N ASP A 63 -4.71 -14.06 14.13
CA ASP A 63 -5.23 -15.40 14.49
C ASP A 63 -4.41 -16.48 13.78
N VAL A 64 -3.60 -17.22 14.54
CA VAL A 64 -2.75 -18.33 14.06
C VAL A 64 -3.55 -19.47 13.41
N ARG A 65 -4.86 -19.57 13.66
CA ARG A 65 -5.73 -20.60 13.07
C ARG A 65 -6.20 -20.24 11.66
N ARG A 66 -6.02 -18.99 11.24
CA ARG A 66 -6.38 -18.52 9.90
C ARG A 66 -5.15 -18.47 9.01
N SER A 67 -5.38 -18.52 7.69
CA SER A 67 -4.29 -18.39 6.73
C SER A 67 -3.66 -16.99 6.80
N PHE A 68 -2.43 -16.93 7.31
CA PHE A 68 -1.63 -15.71 7.34
C PHE A 68 -1.36 -15.17 5.94
N GLU A 69 -1.20 -16.07 4.97
CA GLU A 69 -1.07 -15.70 3.57
C GLU A 69 -2.32 -14.96 3.07
N ALA A 70 -3.52 -15.50 3.31
CA ALA A 70 -4.77 -14.85 2.94
C ALA A 70 -4.89 -13.45 3.57
N LEU A 71 -4.50 -13.31 4.84
CA LEU A 71 -4.45 -12.02 5.53
C LEU A 71 -3.54 -11.02 4.80
N LEU A 72 -2.31 -11.43 4.45
CA LEU A 72 -1.36 -10.58 3.73
C LEU A 72 -1.91 -10.14 2.37
N PHE A 73 -2.46 -11.06 1.58
CA PHE A 73 -3.03 -10.73 0.27
C PHE A 73 -4.24 -9.80 0.39
N SER A 74 -5.11 -9.98 1.38
CA SER A 74 -6.20 -9.06 1.67
C SER A 74 -5.71 -7.66 2.05
N MET A 75 -4.73 -7.56 2.95
CA MET A 75 -4.11 -6.27 3.33
C MET A 75 -3.48 -5.57 2.13
N THR A 76 -2.76 -6.34 1.31
CA THR A 76 -2.06 -5.84 0.10
C THR A 76 -3.05 -5.31 -0.92
N LYS A 77 -4.10 -6.07 -1.25
CA LYS A 77 -5.14 -5.62 -2.17
C LYS A 77 -5.79 -4.33 -1.70
N ASN A 78 -6.18 -4.28 -0.42
CA ASN A 78 -6.83 -3.11 0.15
C ASN A 78 -5.91 -1.88 0.09
N ARG A 79 -4.63 -2.01 0.43
CA ARG A 79 -3.71 -0.88 0.38
C ARG A 79 -3.42 -0.44 -1.05
N ALA A 80 -3.17 -1.37 -1.96
CA ALA A 80 -2.92 -1.08 -3.38
C ALA A 80 -4.11 -0.34 -4.03
N ILE A 81 -5.35 -0.76 -3.74
CA ILE A 81 -6.55 -0.04 -4.20
C ILE A 81 -6.60 1.37 -3.60
N GLY A 82 -6.29 1.52 -2.32
CA GLY A 82 -6.22 2.83 -1.66
C GLY A 82 -5.24 3.79 -2.35
N VAL A 83 -4.03 3.30 -2.68
CA VAL A 83 -3.02 4.06 -3.43
C VAL A 83 -3.55 4.52 -4.80
N LEU A 84 -4.22 3.64 -5.54
CA LEU A 84 -4.81 4.01 -6.83
C LEU A 84 -5.92 5.07 -6.70
N GLN A 85 -6.73 4.97 -5.66
CA GLN A 85 -7.77 5.96 -5.37
C GLN A 85 -7.17 7.31 -4.97
N GLU A 86 -6.09 7.32 -4.17
CA GLU A 86 -5.34 8.53 -3.82
C GLU A 86 -4.78 9.22 -5.08
N ALA A 87 -4.12 8.46 -5.96
CA ALA A 87 -3.59 8.97 -7.22
C ALA A 87 -4.69 9.55 -8.12
N SER A 88 -5.84 8.87 -8.22
CA SER A 88 -6.99 9.34 -9.00
C SER A 88 -7.56 10.65 -8.45
N ARG A 89 -7.70 10.77 -7.12
CA ARG A 89 -8.14 12.01 -6.47
C ARG A 89 -7.18 13.17 -6.70
N HIS A 90 -5.87 12.94 -6.54
CA HIS A 90 -4.86 13.96 -6.79
C HIS A 90 -4.91 14.46 -8.24
N LYS A 91 -5.02 13.55 -9.21
CA LYS A 91 -5.18 13.91 -10.62
C LYS A 91 -6.41 14.80 -10.84
N HIS A 92 -7.57 14.42 -10.30
CA HIS A 92 -8.80 15.21 -10.44
C HIS A 92 -8.70 16.60 -9.81
N ILE A 93 -8.04 16.72 -8.66
CA ILE A 93 -7.80 18.00 -8.00
C ILE A 93 -6.90 18.90 -8.87
N LEU A 94 -5.81 18.36 -9.41
CA LEU A 94 -4.90 19.09 -10.30
C LEU A 94 -5.62 19.57 -11.56
N GLU A 95 -6.42 18.71 -12.20
CA GLU A 95 -7.22 19.08 -13.38
C GLU A 95 -8.18 20.25 -13.09
N LYS A 96 -8.80 20.28 -11.90
CA LYS A 96 -9.66 21.40 -11.49
C LYS A 96 -8.88 22.69 -11.32
N ILE A 97 -7.74 22.65 -10.63
CA ILE A 97 -6.89 23.82 -10.37
C ILE A 97 -6.42 24.43 -11.70
N VAL A 98 -5.93 23.61 -12.63
CA VAL A 98 -5.46 24.06 -13.95
C VAL A 98 -6.59 24.69 -14.77
N LYS A 99 -7.80 24.10 -14.76
CA LYS A 99 -8.96 24.67 -15.45
C LYS A 99 -9.36 26.03 -14.88
N SER A 100 -9.38 26.17 -13.55
CA SER A 100 -9.70 27.45 -12.90
C SER A 100 -8.64 28.53 -13.20
N ALA A 101 -7.36 28.18 -13.19
CA ALA A 101 -6.28 29.12 -13.52
C ALA A 101 -6.34 29.60 -14.98
N THR A 102 -6.60 28.69 -15.93
CA THR A 102 -6.71 29.02 -17.36
C THR A 102 -7.96 29.83 -17.72
N LEU A 103 -9.06 29.69 -16.96
CA LEU A 103 -10.25 30.55 -17.10
C LEU A 103 -10.00 31.98 -16.60
N ALA A 104 -9.22 32.15 -15.53
CA ALA A 104 -8.89 33.47 -14.97
C ALA A 104 -7.96 34.30 -15.89
N ASP A 105 -7.09 33.64 -16.65
CA ASP A 105 -6.17 34.29 -17.60
C ASP A 105 -6.90 34.88 -18.83
N ARG A 106 -8.01 34.25 -19.26
CA ARG A 106 -8.78 34.70 -20.45
C ARG A 106 -9.67 35.92 -20.20
N THR A 107 -10.02 36.23 -18.96
CA THR A 107 -10.79 37.43 -18.59
C THR A 107 -9.94 38.70 -18.48
N SER A 108 -8.62 38.62 -18.74
CA SER A 108 -7.68 39.73 -18.55
C SER A 108 -7.20 40.41 -19.84
N GLN A 109 -7.79 40.12 -21.02
CA GLN A 109 -7.56 40.93 -22.22
C GLN A 109 -8.66 42.00 -22.35
N PRO A 110 -8.35 43.31 -22.19
CA PRO A 110 -9.27 44.36 -22.60
C PRO A 110 -9.32 44.36 -24.13
N GLU A 111 -10.53 44.33 -24.69
CA GLU A 111 -10.76 44.67 -26.09
C GLU A 111 -10.21 46.08 -26.34
N LEU A 112 -9.06 46.17 -27.01
CA LEU A 112 -8.52 47.43 -27.51
C LEU A 112 -9.30 47.78 -28.79
N LEU A 113 -10.21 48.74 -28.64
CA LEU A 113 -10.82 49.55 -29.71
C LEU A 113 -9.75 50.31 -30.51
#